data_AF-A0A4Q1SSJ3-F1
#
_entry.id   AF-A0A4Q1SSJ3-F1
#
_cell.length_a   1.000
_cell.length_b   1.000
_cell.length_c   1.000
_cell.angle_alpha   90.00
_cell.angle_beta   90.00
_cell.angle_gamma   90.00
#
_symmetry.space_group_name_H-M   'P 1'
#
loop_
_entity.id
_entity.type
_entity.pdbx_description
1 polymer ?
#
loop_
_entity_poly.entity_id
_entity_poly.type
_entity_poly.pdbx_seq_one_letter_code
_entity_poly.pdbx_strand_id
1 'polypeptide(L)' 'MPYLAALHLSDNCGQTDDHLAVGEGTVPFHELMDRLAGFSGTWVLEKKNLGDAHLSRDRLLKGLGVGI' A
#
# COMPACT_ATOMS: atom_id res chain seq x y z
N MET A 1 0.02 -14.30 10.95
CA MET A 1 0.96 -14.58 9.84
C MET A 1 2.36 -14.71 10.43
N PRO A 2 2.85 -15.91 10.77
CA PRO A 2 4.08 -16.06 11.57
C PRO A 2 5.37 -15.77 10.81
N TYR A 3 5.34 -15.78 9.48
CA TYR A 3 6.52 -15.57 8.61
C TYR A 3 6.54 -14.22 7.89
N LEU A 4 5.47 -13.42 8.02
CA LEU A 4 5.43 -12.09 7.42
C LEU A 4 5.91 -11.08 8.46
N ALA A 5 7.00 -10.36 8.17
CA ALA A 5 7.61 -9.40 9.10
C ALA A 5 7.37 -7.94 8.68
N ALA A 6 7.46 -7.68 7.38
CA ALA A 6 7.28 -6.35 6.81
C ALA A 6 6.61 -6.42 5.44
N LEU A 7 5.95 -5.33 5.06
CA LEU A 7 5.35 -5.10 3.76
C LEU A 7 5.94 -3.84 3.14
N HIS A 8 6.38 -3.96 1.90
CA HIS A 8 6.78 -2.83 1.07
C HIS A 8 5.66 -2.61 0.05
N LEU A 9 5.14 -1.40 -0.01
CA LEU A 9 3.95 -1.07 -0.79
C LEU A 9 4.29 -0.11 -1.92
N SER A 10 4.27 -0.65 -3.13
CA SER A 10 4.29 0.05 -4.41
C SER A 10 3.10 -0.38 -5.26
N ASP A 11 2.59 0.52 -6.10
CA ASP A 11 1.63 0.15 -7.15
C ASP A 11 2.35 0.10 -8.50
N ASN A 12 1.81 -0.69 -9.42
CA ASN A 12 2.33 -0.87 -10.77
C ASN A 12 1.24 -1.40 -11.71
N CYS A 13 1.54 -1.45 -13.00
CA CYS A 13 0.58 -1.92 -14.02
C CYS A 13 0.72 -3.42 -14.36
N GLY A 14 1.63 -4.14 -13.68
CA GLY A 14 1.88 -5.57 -13.88
C GLY A 14 2.99 -5.92 -14.89
N GLN A 15 3.66 -4.93 -15.48
CA GLN A 15 4.78 -5.15 -16.42
C GLN A 15 6.14 -4.82 -15.81
N THR A 16 6.21 -3.75 -15.02
CA THR A 16 7.45 -3.21 -14.46
C THR A 16 7.25 -2.84 -12.99
N ASP A 17 8.35 -2.74 -12.24
CA ASP A 17 8.31 -2.24 -10.87
C ASP A 17 8.27 -0.70 -10.87
N ASP A 18 7.08 -0.16 -11.08
CA ASP A 18 6.88 1.26 -11.40
C ASP A 18 6.98 2.20 -10.20
N HIS A 19 6.77 1.69 -8.98
CA HIS A 19 6.72 2.47 -7.73
C HIS A 19 5.68 3.62 -7.79
N LEU A 20 4.54 3.38 -8.43
CA LEU A 20 3.45 4.35 -8.53
C LEU A 20 2.75 4.56 -7.18
N ALA A 21 2.07 5.70 -7.04
CA ALA A 21 1.15 5.90 -5.94
C ALA A 21 0.03 4.85 -5.96
N VAL A 22 -0.45 4.47 -4.77
CA VAL A 22 -1.52 3.47 -4.58
C VAL A 22 -2.77 3.94 -5.31
N GLY A 23 -3.33 3.12 -6.19
CA GLY A 23 -4.49 3.46 -7.02
C GLY A 23 -4.15 4.09 -8.38
N GLU A 24 -2.87 4.29 -8.70
CA GLU A 24 -2.43 4.68 -10.04
C GLU A 24 -2.03 3.47 -10.91
N GLY A 25 -1.91 2.28 -10.29
CA GLY A 25 -1.69 1.02 -10.99
C GLY A 25 -2.89 0.09 -10.90
N THR A 26 -2.62 -1.21 -10.92
CA THR A 26 -3.64 -2.26 -10.95
C THR A 26 -3.57 -3.21 -9.74
N VAL A 27 -2.70 -2.94 -8.77
CA VAL A 27 -2.64 -3.75 -7.54
C VAL A 27 -3.95 -3.57 -6.75
N PRO A 28 -4.66 -4.66 -6.38
CA PRO A 28 -5.96 -4.58 -5.72
C PRO A 28 -5.82 -4.29 -4.22
N PHE A 29 -5.39 -3.08 -3.86
CA PHE A 29 -5.05 -2.71 -2.49
C PHE A 29 -6.21 -2.85 -1.51
N HIS A 30 -7.46 -2.60 -1.93
CA HIS A 30 -8.63 -2.77 -1.07
C HIS A 30 -8.75 -4.21 -0.56
N GLU A 31 -8.77 -5.18 -1.48
CA GLU A 31 -8.83 -6.61 -1.15
C GLU A 31 -7.60 -7.06 -0.35
N LEU A 32 -6.43 -6.51 -0.67
CA LEU A 32 -5.20 -6.78 0.06
C LEU A 32 -5.29 -6.31 1.51
N MET A 33 -5.82 -5.11 1.76
CA MET A 33 -5.99 -4.57 3.11
C MET A 33 -6.91 -5.46 3.96
N ASP A 34 -8.02 -5.93 3.39
CA ASP A 34 -8.94 -6.84 4.08
C ASP A 34 -8.25 -8.15 4.50
N ARG A 35 -7.40 -8.71 3.63
CA ARG A 35 -6.64 -9.95 3.92
C ARG A 35 -5.50 -9.74 4.92
N LEU A 36 -5.00 -8.51 5.00
CA LEU A 36 -3.95 -8.11 5.93
C LEU A 36 -4.53 -7.57 7.24
N ALA A 37 -5.86 -7.60 7.43
CA ALA A 37 -6.49 -7.26 8.69
C ALA A 37 -5.91 -8.11 9.83
N GLY A 38 -5.24 -7.45 10.79
CA GLY A 38 -4.54 -8.10 11.90
C GLY A 38 -3.04 -8.34 11.68
N PHE A 39 -2.47 -7.95 10.54
CA PHE A 39 -1.01 -7.84 10.40
C PHE A 39 -0.49 -6.63 11.20
N SER A 40 0.32 -6.91 12.21
CA SER A 40 0.90 -5.89 13.11
C SER A 40 2.40 -5.64 12.88
N GLY A 41 2.94 -6.13 11.75
CA GLY A 41 4.33 -5.89 11.38
C GLY A 41 4.56 -4.51 10.76
N THR A 42 5.70 -4.33 10.11
CA THR A 42 6.10 -3.02 9.55
C THR A 42 5.50 -2.80 8.17
N TRP A 43 5.04 -1.57 7.91
CA TRP A 43 4.51 -1.14 6.61
C TRP A 43 5.38 -0.01 6.06
N VAL A 44 5.89 -0.18 4.84
CA VAL A 44 6.80 0.77 4.18
C VAL A 44 6.17 1.20 2.85
N LEU A 45 6.02 2.50 2.63
CA LEU A 45 5.62 3.04 1.32
C LEU A 45 6.88 3.30 0.49
N GLU A 46 7.02 2.59 -0.63
CA GLU A 46 8.13 2.80 -1.56
C GLU A 46 7.64 3.64 -2.75
N LYS A 47 8.13 4.89 -2.82
CA LYS A 47 7.73 5.90 -3.82
C LYS A 47 8.94 6.67 -4.30
N LYS A 48 8.82 7.18 -5.52
CA LYS A 48 9.84 8.03 -6.16
C LYS A 48 9.90 9.44 -5.58
N ASN A 49 8.84 9.89 -4.89
CA ASN A 49 8.77 11.20 -4.26
C ASN A 49 7.83 11.19 -3.04
N LEU A 50 7.94 12.23 -2.23
CA LEU A 50 7.18 12.36 -0.98
C LEU A 50 5.68 12.61 -1.20
N GLY A 51 5.31 13.29 -2.30
CA GLY A 51 3.91 13.55 -2.65
C GLY A 51 3.14 12.26 -2.89
N ASP A 52 3.71 11.34 -3.66
CA ASP A 52 3.15 10.03 -3.92
C ASP A 52 3.06 9.18 -2.64
N ALA A 53 3.99 9.36 -1.69
CA ALA A 53 3.94 8.67 -0.40
C ALA A 53 2.77 9.16 0.45
N HIS A 54 2.55 10.48 0.49
CA HIS A 54 1.39 11.05 1.18
C HIS A 54 0.08 10.62 0.53
N LEU A 55 -0.02 10.68 -0.80
CA LEU A 55 -1.20 10.24 -1.55
C LEU A 55 -1.51 8.77 -1.28
N SER A 56 -0.49 7.91 -1.32
CA SER A 56 -0.63 6.49 -0.98
C SER A 56 -1.13 6.25 0.44
N ARG A 57 -0.54 6.94 1.42
CA ARG A 57 -0.97 6.84 2.83
C ARG A 57 -2.46 7.20 2.96
N ASP A 58 -2.87 8.33 2.38
CA ASP A 58 -4.24 8.83 2.53
C ASP A 58 -5.26 7.89 1.89
N ARG A 59 -4.94 7.34 0.71
CA ARG A 59 -5.77 6.34 0.04
C ARG A 59 -5.90 5.04 0.84
N LEU A 60 -4.81 4.55 1.42
CA LEU A 60 -4.82 3.36 2.27
C LEU A 60 -5.61 3.59 3.57
N LEU A 61 -5.40 4.71 4.26
CA LEU A 61 -6.14 5.04 5.49
C LEU A 61 -7.63 5.19 5.24
N LYS A 62 -8.02 5.86 4.14
CA LYS A 62 -9.41 5.95 3.71
C LYS A 62 -10.01 4.57 3.43
N GLY A 63 -9.27 3.68 2.76
CA GLY A 63 -9.68 2.30 2.51
C GLY A 63 -9.87 1.48 3.78
N LEU A 64 -9.08 1.75 4.82
CA LEU A 64 -9.17 1.11 6.13
C LEU A 64 -10.25 1.71 7.04
N GLY A 65 -11.00 2.73 6.59
CA GLY A 65 -11.99 3.43 7.41
C GLY A 65 -11.39 4.23 8.56
N VAL A 66 -10.08 4.50 8.52
CA VAL A 66 -9.41 5.36 9.50
C VAL A 66 -9.63 6.80 9.06
N GLY A 67 -10.40 7.55 9.84
CA GLY A 67 -10.64 8.97 9.60
C GLY A 67 -9.33 9.77 9.65
N ILE A 68 -9.08 10.57 8.61
CA ILE A 68 -8.03 11.60 8.53
C ILE A 68 -8.63 12.96 8.83
#